data_AF-A0A951FKC5-F1
#
_entry.id   AF-A0A951FKC5-F1
#
_cell.length_a   1.000
_cell.length_b   1.000
_cell.length_c   1.000
_cell.angle_alpha   90.00
_cell.angle_beta   90.00
_cell.angle_gamma   90.00
#
_symmetry.space_group_name_H-M   'P 1'
#
loop_
_entity.id
_entity.type
_entity.pdbx_description
1 polymer ?
#
loop_
_entity_poly.entity_id
_entity_poly.type
_entity_poly.pdbx_seq_one_letter_code
_entity_poly.pdbx_strand_id
1 'polypeptide(L)'
;MTFPFDYLNMSDPEHVDWVKSQRNPELWHAAAIACVNTLGDPCDFLVWLMDQPETDRATAGYIFFGAFGSAYLQGQRDFGGEGLSDEEWLATMQAICQRAASTGFTNDALGLHPGYASERQLCLDVIRRGQIAVGVAIPDALLDPPFPREQARRYCIEDGAVLD
;
A
#
# COMPACT_ATOMS: atom_id res chain seq x y z
N MET A 1 23.16 -2.21 0.62
CA MET A 1 22.99 -0.82 1.09
C MET A 1 22.66 -0.90 2.56
N THR A 2 23.52 -0.36 3.42
CA THR A 2 23.36 -0.41 4.88
C THR A 2 22.63 0.84 5.35
N PHE A 3 21.76 0.72 6.35
CA PHE A 3 21.12 1.87 6.97
C PHE A 3 22.16 2.78 7.64
N PRO A 4 21.94 4.11 7.65
CA PRO A 4 22.75 5.03 8.45
C PRO A 4 22.33 5.05 9.93
N PHE A 5 21.31 4.24 10.29
CA PHE A 5 20.75 4.10 11.63
C PHE A 5 20.79 2.63 12.05
N ASP A 6 20.65 2.35 13.35
CA ASP A 6 20.54 0.97 13.86
C ASP A 6 19.29 0.25 13.32
N TYR A 7 18.21 1.02 13.08
CA TYR A 7 16.96 0.58 12.48
C TYR A 7 16.22 1.77 11.87
N LEU A 8 15.22 1.52 11.03
CA LEU A 8 14.35 2.57 10.50
C LEU A 8 13.02 2.64 11.27
N ASN A 9 12.64 3.85 11.68
CA ASN A 9 11.39 4.12 12.37
C ASN A 9 10.55 5.07 11.52
N MET A 10 9.39 4.61 11.04
CA MET A 10 8.53 5.42 10.17
C MET A 10 7.76 6.53 10.91
N SER A 11 7.86 6.60 12.23
CA SER A 11 7.39 7.76 13.00
C SER A 11 8.44 8.87 13.14
N ASP A 12 9.69 8.63 12.73
CA ASP A 12 10.76 9.62 12.78
C ASP A 12 10.93 10.32 11.41
N PRO A 13 10.73 11.65 11.32
CA PRO A 13 10.85 12.38 10.06
C PRO A 13 12.21 12.21 9.36
N GLU A 14 13.33 12.13 10.10
CA GLU A 14 14.67 11.98 9.50
C GLU A 14 14.81 10.62 8.82
N HIS A 15 14.25 9.58 9.44
CA HIS A 15 14.26 8.23 8.89
C HIS A 15 13.35 8.16 7.65
N VAL A 16 12.17 8.78 7.70
CA VAL A 16 11.25 8.85 6.54
C VAL A 16 11.89 9.60 5.37
N ASP A 17 12.52 10.74 5.60
CA ASP A 17 13.20 11.50 4.55
C ASP A 17 14.34 10.70 3.90
N TRP A 18 15.10 9.98 4.73
CA TRP A 18 16.13 9.08 4.21
C TRP A 18 15.52 7.97 3.35
N VAL A 19 14.45 7.30 3.80
CA VAL A 19 13.72 6.28 3.03
C VAL A 19 13.19 6.83 1.70
N LYS A 20 12.57 8.02 1.72
CA LYS A 20 12.06 8.70 0.52
C LYS A 20 13.17 8.93 -0.50
N SER A 21 14.40 9.20 -0.06
CA SER A 21 15.56 9.43 -0.95
C SER A 21 16.14 8.18 -1.63
N GLN A 22 15.82 6.96 -1.16
CA GLN A 22 16.49 5.73 -1.65
C GLN A 22 15.96 5.19 -2.99
N ARG A 23 14.80 5.66 -3.49
CA ARG A 23 14.13 5.13 -4.71
C ARG A 23 14.13 3.60 -4.79
N ASN A 24 13.89 2.95 -3.66
CA ASN A 24 13.96 1.50 -3.51
C ASN A 24 12.56 0.94 -3.22
N PRO A 25 11.91 0.28 -4.18
CA PRO A 25 10.55 -0.24 -4.02
C PRO A 25 10.42 -1.27 -2.90
N GLU A 26 11.43 -2.11 -2.69
CA GLU A 26 11.41 -3.14 -1.64
C GLU A 26 11.51 -2.51 -0.25
N LEU A 27 12.36 -1.49 -0.10
CA LEU A 27 12.45 -0.72 1.13
C LEU A 27 11.15 0.04 1.41
N TRP A 28 10.58 0.68 0.40
CA TRP A 28 9.30 1.38 0.53
C TRP A 28 8.15 0.45 0.88
N HIS A 29 8.18 -0.78 0.36
CA HIS A 29 7.21 -1.80 0.74
C HIS A 29 7.32 -2.18 2.21
N ALA A 30 8.53 -2.42 2.72
CA ALA A 30 8.74 -2.70 4.13
C ALA A 30 8.32 -1.52 5.03
N ALA A 31 8.67 -0.29 4.64
CA ALA A 31 8.24 0.93 5.31
C ALA A 31 6.71 1.07 5.34
N ALA A 32 6.03 0.78 4.23
CA ALA A 32 4.57 0.85 4.16
C ALA A 32 3.90 -0.19 5.09
N ILE A 33 4.44 -1.40 5.17
CA ILE A 33 3.94 -2.41 6.12
C ILE A 33 4.12 -1.94 7.56
N ALA A 34 5.26 -1.34 7.91
CA ALA A 34 5.50 -0.80 9.25
C ALA A 34 4.49 0.32 9.62
N CYS A 35 4.18 1.21 8.68
CA CYS A 35 3.14 2.21 8.86
C CYS A 35 1.78 1.57 9.12
N VAL A 36 1.34 0.67 8.23
CA VAL A 36 0.00 0.08 8.27
C VAL A 36 -0.23 -0.79 9.50
N ASN A 37 0.76 -1.58 9.91
CA ASN A 37 0.56 -2.60 10.96
C ASN A 37 0.93 -2.12 12.37
N THR A 38 1.65 -1.01 12.53
CA THR A 38 2.23 -0.67 13.84
C THR A 38 2.28 0.82 14.13
N LEU A 39 2.83 1.62 13.23
CA LEU A 39 3.25 2.98 13.56
C LEU A 39 2.25 4.09 13.16
N GLY A 40 1.29 3.78 12.30
CA GLY A 40 0.51 4.79 11.59
C GLY A 40 1.35 5.51 10.52
N ASP A 41 0.86 6.64 10.03
CA ASP A 41 1.54 7.41 8.97
C ASP A 41 1.71 8.91 9.32
N PRO A 42 2.36 9.24 10.45
CA PRO A 42 2.49 10.63 10.91
C PRO A 42 3.33 11.54 9.99
N CYS A 43 4.00 10.97 8.98
CA CYS A 43 4.87 11.67 8.03
C CYS A 43 4.33 11.64 6.59
N ASP A 44 3.03 11.34 6.42
CA ASP A 44 2.32 11.27 5.14
C ASP A 44 3.06 10.42 4.08
N PHE A 45 3.73 9.36 4.51
CA PHE A 45 4.55 8.50 3.67
C PHE A 45 3.69 7.71 2.67
N LEU A 46 2.54 7.16 3.08
CA LEU A 46 1.72 6.28 2.25
C LEU A 46 1.09 7.02 1.06
N VAL A 47 0.60 8.24 1.29
CA VAL A 47 0.06 9.08 0.21
C VAL A 47 1.19 9.53 -0.72
N TRP A 48 2.31 10.02 -0.17
CA TRP A 48 3.48 10.38 -0.96
C TRP A 48 3.99 9.22 -1.83
N LEU A 49 3.94 7.99 -1.31
CA LEU A 49 4.39 6.80 -2.00
C LEU A 49 3.58 6.56 -3.27
N MET A 50 2.28 6.84 -3.28
CA MET A 50 1.44 6.63 -4.47
C MET A 50 1.76 7.59 -5.62
N ASP A 51 2.45 8.70 -5.36
CA ASP A 51 2.92 9.62 -6.40
C ASP A 51 4.24 9.17 -7.05
N GLN A 52 4.97 8.23 -6.42
CA GLN A 52 6.29 7.85 -6.91
C GLN A 52 6.20 6.88 -8.09
N PRO A 53 6.98 7.11 -9.17
CA PRO A 53 6.96 6.23 -10.34
C PRO A 53 7.51 4.83 -10.07
N GLU A 54 8.41 4.68 -9.10
CA GLU A 54 9.01 3.40 -8.72
C GLU A 54 8.10 2.51 -7.87
N THR A 55 6.99 3.04 -7.36
CA THR A 55 6.10 2.32 -6.46
C THR A 55 5.62 1.02 -7.08
N ASP A 56 5.92 -0.08 -6.39
CA ASP A 56 5.54 -1.41 -6.83
C ASP A 56 4.05 -1.64 -6.60
N ARG A 57 3.39 -2.24 -7.60
CA ARG A 57 1.97 -2.57 -7.55
C ARG A 57 1.61 -3.44 -6.35
N ALA A 58 2.49 -4.36 -5.94
CA ALA A 58 2.27 -5.20 -4.77
C ALA A 58 2.21 -4.38 -3.47
N THR A 59 2.88 -3.23 -3.40
CA THR A 59 2.77 -2.33 -2.24
C THR A 59 1.38 -1.71 -2.17
N ALA A 60 0.88 -1.16 -3.28
CA ALA A 60 -0.49 -0.67 -3.34
C ALA A 60 -1.52 -1.79 -3.08
N GLY A 61 -1.26 -2.99 -3.60
CA GLY A 61 -2.12 -4.15 -3.41
C GLY A 61 -2.17 -4.61 -1.95
N TYR A 62 -1.03 -4.67 -1.27
CA TYR A 62 -0.95 -5.01 0.15
C TYR A 62 -1.82 -4.08 1.00
N ILE A 63 -1.67 -2.77 0.80
CA ILE A 63 -2.41 -1.75 1.55
C ILE A 63 -3.92 -1.85 1.21
N PHE A 64 -4.26 -1.85 -0.08
CA PHE A 64 -5.65 -1.80 -0.54
C PHE A 64 -6.45 -3.05 -0.16
N PHE A 65 -5.90 -4.23 -0.37
CA PHE A 65 -6.60 -5.48 -0.04
C PHE A 65 -6.53 -5.79 1.46
N GLY A 66 -5.46 -5.37 2.15
CA GLY A 66 -5.37 -5.47 3.61
C GLY A 66 -6.48 -4.69 4.33
N ALA A 67 -6.90 -3.57 3.76
CA ALA A 67 -7.97 -2.72 4.29
C ALA A 67 -9.36 -3.00 3.67
N PHE A 68 -9.61 -4.22 3.18
CA PHE A 68 -10.89 -4.61 2.57
C PHE A 68 -11.32 -3.71 1.41
N GLY A 69 -10.46 -3.59 0.39
CA GLY A 69 -10.69 -2.75 -0.78
C GLY A 69 -12.06 -2.91 -1.44
N SER A 70 -12.66 -4.10 -1.42
CA SER A 70 -14.01 -4.31 -1.94
C SER A 70 -15.08 -3.50 -1.20
N ALA A 71 -14.97 -3.41 0.12
CA ALA A 71 -15.88 -2.62 0.94
C ALA A 71 -15.67 -1.11 0.72
N TYR A 72 -14.42 -0.67 0.60
CA TYR A 72 -14.11 0.71 0.22
C TYR A 72 -14.72 1.11 -1.13
N LEU A 73 -14.63 0.22 -2.14
CA LEU A 73 -15.25 0.41 -3.45
C LEU A 73 -16.77 0.59 -3.36
N GLN A 74 -17.42 -0.07 -2.39
CA GLN A 74 -18.85 0.05 -2.12
C GLN A 74 -19.22 1.26 -1.25
N GLY A 75 -18.24 2.06 -0.81
CA GLY A 75 -18.48 3.30 -0.08
C GLY A 75 -18.17 3.23 1.41
N GLN A 76 -17.60 2.14 1.93
CA GLN A 76 -17.15 2.07 3.32
C GLN A 76 -16.02 3.08 3.56
N ARG A 77 -16.06 3.76 4.71
CA ARG A 77 -15.12 4.82 5.11
C ARG A 77 -14.58 4.66 6.52
N ASP A 78 -15.24 3.84 7.32
CA ASP A 78 -14.81 3.34 8.62
C ASP A 78 -14.00 2.06 8.42
N PHE A 79 -12.71 2.11 8.73
CA PHE A 79 -11.81 0.98 8.56
C PHE A 79 -11.57 0.27 9.88
N GLY A 80 -11.68 0.99 11.01
CA GLY A 80 -11.67 0.41 12.36
C GLY A 80 -10.41 -0.40 12.68
N GLY A 81 -9.33 -0.17 11.93
CA GLY A 81 -8.07 -0.89 12.03
C GLY A 81 -7.13 -0.29 13.07
N GLU A 82 -6.12 -1.08 13.44
CA GLU A 82 -4.95 -0.58 14.17
C GLU A 82 -3.98 0.11 13.20
N GLY A 83 -3.14 1.02 13.70
CA GLY A 83 -2.14 1.74 12.90
C GLY A 83 -2.59 3.11 12.39
N LEU A 84 -3.52 3.15 11.43
CA LEU A 84 -3.99 4.39 10.79
C LEU A 84 -5.39 4.78 11.29
N SER A 85 -5.62 6.08 11.41
CA SER A 85 -6.96 6.65 11.56
C SER A 85 -7.81 6.42 10.30
N ASP A 86 -9.14 6.48 10.43
CA ASP A 86 -10.05 6.36 9.29
C ASP A 86 -9.79 7.43 8.20
N GLU A 87 -9.33 8.62 8.58
CA GLU A 87 -8.98 9.70 7.65
C GLU A 87 -7.71 9.37 6.85
N GLU A 88 -6.67 8.86 7.51
CA GLU A 88 -5.43 8.41 6.86
C GLU A 88 -5.68 7.21 5.94
N TRP A 89 -6.50 6.26 6.38
CA TRP A 89 -6.94 5.14 5.55
C TRP A 89 -7.68 5.64 4.31
N LEU A 90 -8.65 6.54 4.49
CA LEU A 90 -9.42 7.08 3.37
C LEU A 90 -8.52 7.79 2.36
N ALA A 91 -7.60 8.65 2.83
CA ALA A 91 -6.67 9.36 1.96
C ALA A 91 -5.77 8.38 1.18
N THR A 92 -5.27 7.35 1.85
CA THR A 92 -4.41 6.32 1.24
C THR A 92 -5.17 5.51 0.19
N MET A 93 -6.40 5.07 0.49
CA MET A 93 -7.25 4.33 -0.45
C MET A 93 -7.61 5.16 -1.69
N GLN A 94 -7.89 6.46 -1.50
CA GLN A 94 -8.11 7.39 -2.60
C GLN A 94 -6.87 7.55 -3.47
N ALA A 95 -5.69 7.73 -2.86
CA ALA A 95 -4.43 7.86 -3.58
C ALA A 95 -4.11 6.60 -4.41
N ILE A 96 -4.33 5.40 -3.85
CA ILE A 96 -4.15 4.13 -4.57
C ILE A 96 -5.10 4.05 -5.77
N CYS A 97 -6.40 4.33 -5.56
CA CYS A 97 -7.39 4.28 -6.64
C CYS A 97 -7.08 5.29 -7.75
N GLN A 98 -6.72 6.52 -7.38
CA GLN A 98 -6.37 7.56 -8.34
C GLN A 98 -5.11 7.17 -9.12
N ARG A 99 -4.08 6.65 -8.45
CA ARG A 99 -2.85 6.19 -9.09
C ARG A 99 -3.12 5.07 -10.09
N ALA A 100 -3.89 4.06 -9.66
CA ALA A 100 -4.23 2.90 -10.48
C ALA A 100 -5.12 3.26 -11.68
N ALA A 101 -6.04 4.21 -11.53
CA ALA A 101 -6.95 4.65 -12.61
C ALA A 101 -6.29 5.60 -13.62
N SER A 102 -5.20 6.27 -13.26
CA SER A 102 -4.57 7.30 -14.10
C SER A 102 -3.28 6.80 -14.75
N THR A 103 -2.19 6.73 -13.98
CA THR A 103 -0.85 6.41 -14.49
C THR A 103 -0.48 4.94 -14.35
N GLY A 104 -1.18 4.19 -13.49
CA GLY A 104 -0.93 2.77 -13.24
C GLY A 104 0.40 2.48 -12.53
N PHE A 105 0.89 1.26 -12.69
CA PHE A 105 2.14 0.78 -12.06
C PHE A 105 3.07 0.19 -13.12
N THR A 106 4.31 0.65 -13.14
CA THR A 106 5.35 0.14 -14.04
C THR A 106 6.24 -0.92 -13.39
N ASN A 107 6.13 -1.08 -12.07
CA ASN A 107 6.86 -2.06 -11.28
C ASN A 107 5.89 -3.03 -10.60
N ASP A 108 6.20 -4.32 -10.68
CA ASP A 108 5.39 -5.43 -10.18
C ASP A 108 6.30 -6.61 -9.76
N ALA A 109 7.53 -6.31 -9.35
CA ALA A 109 8.57 -7.31 -9.11
C ALA A 109 8.43 -8.00 -7.76
N LEU A 110 7.85 -7.33 -6.76
CA LEU A 110 7.76 -7.87 -5.39
C LEU A 110 6.80 -9.05 -5.29
N GLY A 111 5.73 -9.04 -6.10
CA GLY A 111 4.64 -9.99 -6.01
C GLY A 111 3.85 -9.86 -4.69
N LEU A 112 2.68 -10.48 -4.64
CA LEU A 112 1.77 -10.34 -3.51
C LEU A 112 1.41 -11.70 -2.90
N HIS A 113 1.20 -11.72 -1.59
CA HIS A 113 0.83 -12.94 -0.88
C HIS A 113 -0.51 -13.50 -1.43
N PRO A 114 -0.62 -14.83 -1.71
CA PRO A 114 -1.82 -15.42 -2.31
C PRO A 114 -3.11 -15.22 -1.49
N GLY A 115 -2.99 -14.95 -0.20
CA GLY A 115 -4.11 -14.66 0.70
C GLY A 115 -4.98 -13.48 0.24
N TYR A 116 -4.44 -12.56 -0.55
CA TYR A 116 -5.20 -11.41 -1.08
C TYR A 116 -5.98 -11.73 -2.36
N ALA A 117 -5.85 -12.93 -2.93
CA ALA A 117 -6.53 -13.30 -4.16
C ALA A 117 -8.07 -13.31 -4.03
N SER A 118 -8.59 -13.71 -2.86
CA SER A 118 -10.03 -13.67 -2.56
C SER A 118 -10.56 -12.24 -2.54
N GLU A 119 -9.85 -11.33 -1.88
CA GLU A 119 -10.24 -9.92 -1.80
C GLU A 119 -10.19 -9.23 -3.17
N ARG A 120 -9.16 -9.51 -3.97
CA ARG A 120 -9.10 -9.07 -5.38
C ARG A 120 -10.31 -9.56 -6.17
N GLN A 121 -10.73 -10.81 -5.97
CA GLN A 121 -11.91 -11.36 -6.65
C GLN A 121 -13.21 -10.67 -6.22
N LEU A 122 -13.34 -10.33 -4.93
CA LEU A 122 -14.48 -9.56 -4.42
C LEU A 122 -14.52 -8.16 -5.06
N CYS A 123 -13.39 -7.48 -5.18
CA CYS A 123 -13.31 -6.19 -5.88
C CYS A 123 -13.80 -6.28 -7.33
N LEU A 124 -13.33 -7.29 -8.07
CA LEU A 124 -13.75 -7.52 -9.46
C LEU A 124 -15.26 -7.80 -9.56
N ASP A 125 -15.83 -8.53 -8.60
CA ASP A 125 -17.26 -8.81 -8.57
C ASP A 125 -18.10 -7.56 -8.26
N VAL A 126 -17.64 -6.68 -7.36
CA VAL A 126 -18.26 -5.38 -7.09
C VAL A 126 -18.32 -4.53 -8.37
N ILE A 127 -17.20 -4.46 -9.11
CA ILE A 127 -17.13 -3.73 -10.38
C ILE A 127 -18.09 -4.33 -11.40
N ARG A 128 -18.06 -5.66 -11.60
CA ARG A 128 -18.90 -6.36 -12.57
C ARG A 128 -20.40 -6.15 -12.31
N ARG A 129 -20.79 -6.04 -11.03
CA ARG A 129 -22.18 -5.80 -10.62
C ARG A 129 -22.59 -4.32 -10.66
N GLY A 130 -21.67 -3.41 -10.98
CA GLY A 130 -21.93 -1.97 -10.98
C GLY A 130 -22.19 -1.41 -9.58
N GLN A 131 -21.61 -2.01 -8.54
CA GLN A 131 -21.84 -1.65 -7.13
C GLN A 131 -20.81 -0.66 -6.59
N ILE A 132 -20.11 0.05 -7.48
CA ILE A 132 -19.13 1.07 -7.10
C ILE A 132 -19.84 2.31 -6.58
N ALA A 133 -19.42 2.80 -5.41
CA ALA A 133 -19.93 4.03 -4.83
C ALA A 133 -19.59 5.25 -5.71
N VAL A 134 -20.49 6.24 -5.70
CA VAL A 134 -20.31 7.48 -6.44
C VAL A 134 -19.00 8.17 -6.02
N GLY A 135 -18.21 8.58 -7.00
CA GLY A 135 -16.95 9.30 -6.79
C GLY A 135 -15.75 8.42 -6.44
N VAL A 136 -15.91 7.09 -6.36
CA VAL A 136 -14.77 6.17 -6.21
C VAL A 136 -14.22 5.79 -7.57
N ALA A 137 -12.93 6.06 -7.80
CA ALA A 137 -12.23 5.63 -9.01
C ALA A 137 -11.97 4.11 -8.97
N ILE A 138 -12.19 3.44 -10.10
CA ILE A 138 -11.93 2.01 -10.24
C ILE A 138 -10.42 1.80 -10.42
N PRO A 139 -9.76 0.99 -9.55
CA PRO A 139 -8.32 0.81 -9.61
C PRO A 139 -7.92 -0.26 -10.64
N ASP A 140 -8.24 -0.07 -11.93
CA ASP A 140 -8.08 -1.07 -12.99
C ASP A 140 -6.64 -1.61 -13.07
N ALA A 141 -5.62 -0.73 -13.08
CA ALA A 141 -4.22 -1.17 -13.14
C ALA A 141 -3.76 -1.99 -11.92
N LEU A 142 -4.45 -1.88 -10.79
CA LEU A 142 -4.20 -2.70 -9.61
C LEU A 142 -4.86 -4.08 -9.74
N LEU A 143 -6.09 -4.10 -10.28
CA LEU A 143 -6.96 -5.26 -10.30
C LEU A 143 -6.80 -6.13 -11.55
N ASP A 144 -6.57 -5.57 -12.73
CA ASP A 144 -6.63 -6.31 -14.00
C ASP A 144 -5.60 -7.45 -14.07
N PRO A 145 -4.28 -7.18 -13.95
CA PRO A 145 -3.32 -8.26 -13.96
C PRO A 145 -3.37 -9.07 -12.65
N PRO A 146 -3.22 -10.41 -12.69
CA PRO A 146 -2.92 -11.18 -11.48
C PRO A 146 -1.57 -10.73 -10.92
N PHE A 147 -1.40 -10.82 -9.59
CA PHE A 147 -0.11 -10.55 -8.96
C PHE A 147 0.86 -11.72 -9.17
N PRO A 148 2.15 -11.44 -9.45
CA PRO A 148 3.20 -12.43 -9.31
C PRO A 148 3.22 -12.99 -7.88
N ARG A 149 3.80 -14.18 -7.72
CA ARG A 149 4.01 -14.75 -6.39
C ARG A 149 4.99 -13.88 -5.62
N GLU A 150 4.65 -13.61 -4.37
CA GLU A 150 5.53 -12.94 -3.42
C GLU A 150 6.95 -13.53 -3.40
N GLN A 151 7.94 -12.65 -3.48
CA GLN A 151 9.36 -12.98 -3.42
C GLN A 151 9.90 -12.87 -2.01
N ALA A 152 11.00 -13.57 -1.73
CA ALA A 152 11.77 -13.37 -0.51
C ALA A 152 12.32 -11.94 -0.50
N ARG A 153 12.26 -11.30 0.68
CA ARG A 153 12.67 -9.91 0.86
C ARG A 153 13.91 -9.83 1.72
N ARG A 154 14.74 -8.84 1.45
CA ARG A 154 15.89 -8.43 2.23
C ARG A 154 15.45 -7.79 3.54
N TYR A 155 14.51 -6.85 3.47
CA TYR A 155 14.06 -6.09 4.64
C TYR A 155 12.98 -6.85 5.43
N CYS A 156 13.10 -6.86 6.75
CA CYS A 156 12.09 -7.40 7.67
C CYS A 156 11.60 -6.33 8.65
N ILE A 157 10.51 -6.65 9.37
CA ILE A 157 9.86 -5.73 10.30
C ILE A 157 9.77 -6.41 11.65
N GLU A 158 10.28 -5.73 12.68
CA GLU A 158 10.26 -6.18 14.07
C GLU A 158 9.78 -5.01 14.93
N ASP A 159 8.66 -5.19 15.64
CA ASP A 159 8.05 -4.17 16.50
C ASP A 159 7.88 -2.78 15.82
N GLY A 160 7.54 -2.76 14.52
CA GLY A 160 7.35 -1.56 13.72
C GLY A 160 8.63 -0.95 13.16
N ALA A 161 9.81 -1.44 13.55
CA ALA A 161 11.09 -1.04 12.99
C ALA A 161 11.41 -1.84 11.72
N VAL A 162 11.93 -1.18 10.68
CA VAL A 162 12.46 -1.87 9.49
C VAL A 162 13.94 -2.17 9.69
N LEU A 163 14.33 -3.41 9.41
CA LEU A 163 15.68 -3.97 9.55
C LEU A 163 16.21 -4.45 8.18
N ASP A 164 17.54 -4.45 8.02
CA ASP A 164 18.27 -4.85 6.79
C ASP A 164 18.88 -6.26 6.84
#